data_AF-A0A1Q3NPH7-F1
#
_entry.id   AF-A0A1Q3NPH7-F1
#
_cell.length_a   1.000
_cell.length_b   1.000
_cell.length_c   1.000
_cell.angle_alpha   90.00
_cell.angle_beta   90.00
_cell.angle_gamma   90.00
#
_symmetry.space_group_name_H-M   'P 1'
#
loop_
_entity.id
_entity.type
_entity.pdbx_description
1 polymer ?
#
loop_
_entity_poly.entity_id
_entity_poly.type
_entity_poly.pdbx_seq_one_letter_code
_entity_poly.pdbx_strand_id
1 'polypeptide(L)'
;MSRIFISDTNRTYSLNFPFSTYEDSDNRLILRLSEVSDLIINNLILDALLFILESFDFSKHSLYDLLDLISKYQYVEELDEDISSYDPSSEKAMGIDELLEKIIFHLFCHEDGYFRYDYDLANFKKDTPHLHPKYHIDLFYSSNPTFKLGFKQRQPTEVIVDIVDITTDCMYLQAP
;
A
#
# COMPACT_ATOMS: atom_id res chain seq x y z
N MET A 1 3.36 6.00 -11.09
CA MET A 1 3.44 5.02 -9.98
C MET A 1 2.91 5.72 -8.74
N SER A 2 1.89 5.18 -8.07
CA SER A 2 1.44 5.70 -6.77
C SER A 2 2.35 5.14 -5.68
N ARG A 3 3.22 5.96 -5.10
CA ARG A 3 4.12 5.55 -4.02
C ARG A 3 4.08 6.58 -2.91
N ILE A 4 3.97 6.11 -1.68
CA ILE A 4 3.97 6.97 -0.50
C ILE A 4 5.38 7.00 0.07
N PHE A 5 5.80 8.19 0.52
CA PHE A 5 7.00 8.39 1.31
C PHE A 5 6.61 9.04 2.63
N ILE A 6 7.07 8.45 3.74
CA ILE A 6 6.89 9.00 5.09
C ILE A 6 8.29 9.18 5.66
N SER A 7 8.70 10.42 5.88
CA SER A 7 10.07 10.75 6.29
C SER A 7 10.09 11.56 7.57
N ASP A 8 11.03 11.23 8.45
CA ASP A 8 11.46 12.05 9.56
C ASP A 8 12.96 12.37 9.44
N THR A 9 13.56 12.92 10.50
CA THR A 9 14.98 13.31 10.48
C THR A 9 15.96 12.13 10.41
N ASN A 10 15.53 10.91 10.68
CA ASN A 10 16.39 9.72 10.72
C ASN A 10 15.92 8.63 9.76
N ARG A 11 14.63 8.61 9.39
CA ARG A 11 14.00 7.50 8.68
C ARG A 11 13.22 7.97 7.48
N THR A 12 13.17 7.13 6.46
CA THR A 12 12.26 7.28 5.33
C THR A 12 11.67 5.93 5.01
N TYR A 13 10.35 5.83 5.09
CA TYR A 13 9.57 4.66 4.72
C TYR A 13 9.00 4.87 3.34
N SER A 14 8.92 3.81 2.57
CA SER A 14 8.23 3.81 1.30
C SER A 14 7.45 2.54 1.07
N LEU A 15 6.27 2.69 0.50
CA LEU A 15 5.44 1.60 0.00
C LEU A 15 4.76 2.02 -1.31
N ASN A 16 4.62 1.05 -2.20
CA ASN A 16 3.75 1.16 -3.36
C ASN A 16 2.30 1.19 -2.88
N PHE A 17 1.59 2.26 -3.22
CA PHE A 17 0.24 2.49 -2.76
C PHE A 17 -0.75 1.76 -3.69
N PRO A 18 -1.65 0.92 -3.15
CA PRO A 18 -2.49 0.01 -3.94
C PRO A 18 -3.59 0.70 -4.74
N PHE A 19 -3.70 2.03 -4.66
CA PHE A 19 -4.70 2.81 -5.38
C PHE A 19 -4.04 3.88 -6.25
N SER A 20 -4.66 4.16 -7.39
CA SER A 20 -4.38 5.37 -8.15
C SER A 20 -5.00 6.57 -7.42
N THR A 21 -4.37 7.73 -7.52
CA THR A 21 -4.88 8.96 -6.87
C THR A 21 -4.96 10.11 -7.84
N TYR A 22 -5.99 10.94 -7.71
CA TYR A 22 -6.08 12.22 -8.39
C TYR A 22 -6.76 13.25 -7.48
N GLU A 23 -6.50 14.53 -7.73
CA GLU A 23 -7.21 15.62 -7.07
C GLU A 23 -8.39 16.04 -7.93
N ASP A 24 -9.57 16.20 -7.31
CA ASP A 24 -10.72 16.79 -7.97
C ASP A 24 -10.64 18.33 -8.00
N SER A 25 -11.66 18.98 -8.59
CA SER A 25 -11.73 20.44 -8.68
C SER A 25 -11.78 21.16 -7.33
N ASP A 26 -12.09 20.45 -6.26
CA ASP A 26 -12.23 20.98 -4.90
C ASP A 26 -11.02 20.61 -4.01
N ASN A 27 -9.91 20.17 -4.61
CA ASN A 27 -8.69 19.69 -3.93
C ASN A 27 -8.93 18.49 -3.00
N ARG A 28 -9.91 17.63 -3.31
CA ARG A 28 -10.13 16.38 -2.59
C ARG A 28 -9.28 15.29 -3.22
N LEU A 29 -8.63 14.49 -2.39
CA LEU A 29 -7.92 13.31 -2.84
C LEU A 29 -8.93 12.20 -3.15
N ILE A 30 -8.98 11.78 -4.41
CA ILE A 30 -9.81 10.67 -4.85
C ILE A 30 -8.95 9.43 -5.04
N LEU A 31 -9.38 8.32 -4.43
CA LEU A 31 -8.76 7.02 -4.56
C LEU A 31 -9.48 6.22 -5.65
N ARG A 32 -8.70 5.64 -6.56
CA ARG A 32 -9.22 4.86 -7.68
C ARG A 32 -8.58 3.49 -7.76
N LEU A 33 -9.40 2.47 -7.98
CA LEU A 33 -8.93 1.12 -8.28
C LEU A 33 -9.01 0.85 -9.79
N SER A 34 -7.95 1.23 -10.49
CA SER A 34 -7.86 1.21 -11.95
C SER A 34 -7.90 -0.21 -12.52
N GLU A 35 -7.39 -1.21 -11.79
CA GLU A 35 -7.35 -2.61 -12.24
C GLU A 35 -8.72 -3.30 -12.24
N VAL A 36 -9.68 -2.81 -11.45
CA VAL A 36 -10.93 -3.53 -11.16
C VAL A 36 -12.14 -2.96 -11.91
N SER A 37 -12.20 -1.64 -12.10
CA SER A 37 -13.30 -0.97 -12.84
C SER A 37 -13.14 0.54 -12.88
N ASP A 38 -11.92 1.07 -12.69
CA ASP A 38 -11.72 2.52 -12.63
C ASP A 38 -12.58 3.18 -11.52
N LEU A 39 -12.87 2.38 -10.49
CA LEU A 39 -13.81 2.64 -9.41
C LEU A 39 -13.26 3.65 -8.41
N ILE A 40 -14.12 4.58 -7.99
CA ILE A 40 -13.85 5.52 -6.91
C ILE A 40 -14.12 4.87 -5.55
N ILE A 41 -13.12 4.85 -4.68
CA ILE A 41 -13.26 4.40 -3.29
C ILE A 41 -13.83 5.56 -2.48
N ASN A 42 -15.08 5.45 -2.05
CA ASN A 42 -15.76 6.44 -1.21
C ASN A 42 -15.77 6.01 0.27
N ASN A 43 -16.34 6.85 1.14
CA ASN A 43 -16.39 6.57 2.58
C ASN A 43 -17.18 5.29 2.90
N LEU A 44 -18.27 5.00 2.17
CA LEU A 44 -19.05 3.78 2.39
C LEU A 44 -18.19 2.52 2.16
N ILE A 45 -17.42 2.50 1.06
CA ILE A 45 -16.52 1.39 0.74
C ILE A 45 -15.41 1.29 1.78
N LEU A 46 -14.84 2.42 2.24
CA LEU A 46 -13.81 2.42 3.27
C LEU A 46 -14.33 1.87 4.60
N ASP A 47 -15.49 2.35 5.06
CA ASP A 47 -16.11 1.90 6.31
C ASP A 47 -16.44 0.41 6.24
N ALA A 48 -16.88 -0.08 5.07
CA ALA A 48 -17.10 -1.49 4.81
C ALA A 48 -15.84 -2.34 4.92
N LEU A 49 -14.78 -1.91 4.25
CA LEU A 49 -13.49 -2.60 4.32
C LEU A 49 -12.95 -2.61 5.75
N LEU A 50 -13.02 -1.48 6.46
CA LEU A 50 -12.59 -1.38 7.86
C LEU A 50 -13.38 -2.34 8.74
N PHE A 51 -14.71 -2.35 8.64
CA PHE A 51 -15.54 -3.26 9.40
C PHE A 51 -15.17 -4.73 9.13
N ILE A 52 -15.03 -5.12 7.87
CA ILE A 52 -14.70 -6.49 7.49
C ILE A 52 -13.33 -6.89 8.05
N LEU A 53 -12.31 -6.05 7.85
CA LEU A 53 -10.93 -6.32 8.27
C LEU A 53 -10.77 -6.33 9.80
N GLU A 54 -11.52 -5.50 10.52
CA GLU A 54 -11.50 -5.48 12.00
C GLU A 54 -12.32 -6.62 12.62
N SER A 55 -13.40 -7.04 11.94
CA SER A 55 -14.27 -8.12 12.42
C SER A 55 -13.71 -9.51 12.11
N PHE A 56 -12.78 -9.62 11.17
CA PHE A 56 -12.27 -10.90 10.68
C PHE A 56 -10.96 -11.33 11.38
N ASP A 57 -11.01 -12.45 12.11
CA ASP A 57 -9.82 -13.05 12.71
C ASP A 57 -9.20 -14.11 11.79
N PHE A 58 -8.16 -13.72 11.05
CA PHE A 58 -7.39 -14.59 10.14
C PHE A 58 -6.69 -15.77 10.84
N SER A 59 -6.54 -15.74 12.17
CA SER A 59 -5.95 -16.87 12.91
C SER A 59 -6.95 -18.00 13.18
N LYS A 60 -8.26 -17.71 13.09
CA LYS A 60 -9.34 -18.65 13.42
C LYS A 60 -10.22 -19.02 12.24
N HIS A 61 -10.24 -18.20 11.20
CA HIS A 61 -11.15 -18.33 10.07
C HIS A 61 -10.41 -18.47 8.75
N SER A 62 -11.05 -19.14 7.79
CA SER A 62 -10.54 -19.38 6.45
C SER A 62 -10.95 -18.27 5.48
N LEU A 63 -10.33 -18.23 4.30
CA LEU A 63 -10.74 -17.30 3.24
C LEU A 63 -12.21 -17.50 2.82
N TYR A 64 -12.78 -18.71 2.94
CA TYR A 64 -14.20 -18.94 2.68
C TYR A 64 -15.10 -18.22 3.67
N ASP A 65 -14.71 -18.17 4.95
CA ASP A 65 -15.45 -17.45 5.98
C ASP A 65 -15.39 -15.94 5.75
N LEU A 66 -14.29 -15.44 5.18
CA LEU A 66 -14.16 -14.03 4.77
C LEU A 66 -15.11 -13.72 3.61
N LEU A 67 -15.18 -14.59 2.60
CA LEU A 67 -16.12 -14.42 1.48
C LEU A 67 -17.59 -14.49 1.97
N ASP A 68 -17.89 -15.38 2.91
CA ASP A 68 -19.21 -15.46 3.55
C ASP A 68 -19.52 -14.17 4.33
N LEU A 69 -18.57 -13.62 5.08
CA LEU A 69 -18.70 -12.33 5.76
C LEU A 69 -18.96 -11.17 4.77
N ILE A 70 -18.22 -11.12 3.66
CA ILE A 70 -18.41 -10.12 2.60
C ILE A 70 -19.80 -10.25 1.97
N SER A 71 -20.25 -11.47 1.66
CA SER A 71 -21.58 -11.71 1.08
C SER A 71 -22.73 -11.31 2.00
N LYS A 72 -22.49 -11.35 3.33
CA LYS A 72 -23.42 -10.88 4.36
C LYS A 72 -23.35 -9.38 4.58
N TYR A 73 -22.30 -8.72 4.07
CA TYR A 73 -22.16 -7.28 4.06
C TYR A 73 -23.06 -6.66 2.98
N GLN A 74 -24.37 -6.87 3.11
CA GLN A 74 -25.38 -6.07 2.44
C GLN A 74 -25.67 -4.89 3.35
N TYR A 75 -25.23 -3.70 2.97
CA TYR A 75 -25.70 -2.50 3.66
C TYR A 75 -27.23 -2.41 3.48
N VAL A 76 -27.89 -2.26 4.62
CA VAL A 76 -29.34 -2.39 4.85
C VAL A 76 -30.11 -1.09 4.51
N GLU A 77 -29.46 -0.11 3.87
CA GLU A 77 -30.14 1.10 3.38
C GLU A 77 -29.86 1.26 1.89
N GLU A 78 -30.94 1.55 1.14
CA GLU A 78 -30.93 1.87 -0.29
C GLU A 78 -29.67 2.67 -0.62
N LEU A 79 -28.76 2.07 -1.39
CA LEU A 79 -27.61 2.79 -1.93
C LEU A 79 -28.18 4.02 -2.65
N ASP A 80 -27.86 5.22 -2.15
CA ASP A 80 -28.15 6.46 -2.86
C ASP A 80 -27.68 6.28 -4.31
N GLU A 81 -28.50 6.74 -5.26
CA GLU A 81 -28.31 6.60 -6.71
C GLU A 81 -26.89 7.03 -7.17
N ASP A 82 -26.16 7.79 -6.36
CA ASP A 82 -24.81 8.31 -6.59
C ASP A 82 -23.66 7.27 -6.54
N ILE A 83 -23.87 6.05 -6.00
CA ILE A 83 -22.87 4.96 -6.17
C ILE A 83 -22.97 4.35 -7.57
N SER A 84 -24.11 4.56 -8.25
CA SER A 84 -24.19 4.42 -9.69
C SER A 84 -23.58 5.65 -10.35
N SER A 85 -22.25 5.67 -10.49
CA SER A 85 -21.70 6.28 -11.71
C SER A 85 -22.08 5.36 -12.88
N TYR A 86 -23.39 5.41 -13.18
CA TYR A 86 -24.09 4.67 -14.21
C TYR A 86 -23.53 5.12 -15.56
N ASP A 87 -22.70 4.28 -16.18
CA ASP A 87 -22.65 4.20 -17.62
C ASP A 87 -23.91 3.44 -18.07
N PRO A 88 -24.88 4.09 -18.74
CA PRO A 88 -26.09 3.45 -19.21
C PRO A 88 -25.84 2.32 -20.23
N SER A 89 -24.60 2.17 -20.71
CA SER A 89 -24.22 1.23 -21.76
C SER A 89 -23.53 -0.04 -21.26
N SER A 90 -23.15 -0.15 -19.97
CA SER A 90 -22.51 -1.34 -19.43
C SER A 90 -23.52 -2.31 -18.80
N GLU A 91 -23.62 -3.51 -19.37
CA GLU A 91 -24.35 -4.63 -18.79
C GLU A 91 -23.84 -4.94 -17.36
N LYS A 92 -24.79 -4.95 -16.41
CA LYS A 92 -24.68 -5.39 -15.00
C LYS A 92 -24.08 -4.37 -14.02
N ALA A 93 -24.94 -3.75 -13.20
CA ALA A 93 -24.53 -3.12 -11.95
C ALA A 93 -23.81 -4.16 -11.07
N MET A 94 -22.58 -3.88 -10.67
CA MET A 94 -21.80 -4.71 -9.75
C MET A 94 -22.34 -4.53 -8.33
N GLY A 95 -22.59 -5.64 -7.62
CA GLY A 95 -23.00 -5.61 -6.22
C GLY A 95 -21.88 -5.09 -5.32
N ILE A 96 -22.25 -4.51 -4.16
CA ILE A 96 -21.28 -4.04 -3.17
C ILE A 96 -20.40 -5.18 -2.62
N ASP A 97 -20.96 -6.38 -2.50
CA ASP A 97 -20.26 -7.61 -2.11
C ASP A 97 -19.20 -8.02 -3.14
N GLU A 98 -19.58 -8.09 -4.42
CA GLU A 98 -18.65 -8.38 -5.51
C GLU A 98 -17.53 -7.32 -5.57
N LEU A 99 -17.87 -6.06 -5.29
CA LEU A 99 -16.92 -4.98 -5.25
C LEU A 99 -15.90 -5.13 -4.09
N LEU A 100 -16.39 -5.35 -2.88
CA LEU A 100 -15.57 -5.54 -1.70
C LEU A 100 -14.66 -6.76 -1.83
N GLU A 101 -15.18 -7.84 -2.39
CA GLU A 101 -14.41 -9.04 -2.74
C GLU A 101 -13.22 -8.67 -3.64
N LYS A 102 -13.47 -7.97 -4.76
CA LYS A 102 -12.41 -7.57 -5.69
C LYS A 102 -11.38 -6.64 -5.05
N ILE A 103 -11.80 -5.68 -4.21
CA ILE A 103 -10.86 -4.79 -3.50
C ILE A 103 -9.99 -5.60 -2.54
N ILE A 104 -10.58 -6.48 -1.72
CA ILE A 104 -9.82 -7.28 -0.75
C ILE A 104 -8.83 -8.21 -1.46
N PHE A 105 -9.24 -8.87 -2.55
CA PHE A 105 -8.33 -9.69 -3.33
C PHE A 105 -7.19 -8.87 -3.94
N HIS A 106 -7.49 -7.68 -4.49
CA HIS A 106 -6.47 -6.77 -4.98
C HIS A 106 -5.45 -6.44 -3.88
N LEU A 107 -5.93 -6.08 -2.69
CA LEU A 107 -5.07 -5.77 -1.54
C LEU A 107 -4.21 -6.97 -1.10
N PHE A 108 -4.73 -8.20 -1.14
CA PHE A 108 -3.97 -9.40 -0.81
C PHE A 108 -2.91 -9.76 -1.84
N CYS A 109 -3.17 -9.49 -3.12
CA CYS A 109 -2.24 -9.78 -4.21
C CYS A 109 -1.27 -8.63 -4.49
N HIS A 110 -1.48 -7.47 -3.88
CA HIS A 110 -0.68 -6.27 -4.11
C HIS A 110 0.76 -6.43 -3.64
N GLU A 111 1.70 -6.08 -4.51
CA GLU A 111 3.12 -5.99 -4.15
C GLU A 111 3.40 -4.63 -3.49
N ASP A 112 3.56 -4.64 -2.16
CA ASP A 112 3.76 -3.42 -1.38
C ASP A 112 5.06 -2.68 -1.71
N GLY A 113 6.05 -3.34 -2.33
CA GLY A 113 7.34 -2.76 -2.68
C GLY A 113 7.99 -2.01 -1.52
N TYR A 114 7.85 -2.55 -0.29
CA TYR A 114 8.27 -1.89 0.94
C TYR A 114 9.79 -1.73 1.00
N PHE A 115 10.24 -0.53 1.32
CA PHE A 115 11.58 -0.32 1.84
C PHE A 115 11.62 0.76 2.92
N ARG A 116 12.64 0.69 3.77
CA ARG A 116 12.92 1.69 4.81
C ARG A 116 14.38 2.07 4.82
N TYR A 117 14.68 3.33 4.61
CA TYR A 117 15.99 3.90 4.90
C TYR A 117 16.07 4.31 6.37
N ASP A 118 17.12 3.89 7.10
CA ASP A 118 17.32 4.22 8.51
C ASP A 118 18.74 4.78 8.76
N TYR A 119 18.79 5.87 9.54
CA TYR A 119 19.97 6.37 10.21
C TYR A 119 20.04 5.79 11.63
N ASP A 120 20.55 4.57 11.74
CA ASP A 120 20.44 3.78 12.96
C ASP A 120 21.73 3.85 13.81
N LEU A 121 21.84 4.92 14.59
CA LEU A 121 22.90 5.07 15.59
C LEU A 121 22.79 4.08 16.75
N ALA A 122 21.58 3.66 17.11
CA ALA A 122 21.32 2.88 18.31
C ALA A 122 21.79 1.43 18.16
N ASN A 123 21.64 0.85 16.97
CA ASN A 123 22.04 -0.52 16.69
C ASN A 123 23.41 -0.62 15.98
N PHE A 124 24.05 0.50 15.65
CA PHE A 124 25.37 0.51 15.03
C PHE A 124 26.47 0.03 16.00
N LYS A 125 27.18 -1.03 15.60
CA LYS A 125 28.31 -1.59 16.37
C LYS A 125 29.62 -1.23 15.70
N LYS A 126 30.46 -0.43 16.38
CA LYS A 126 31.77 0.00 15.86
C LYS A 126 32.72 -1.16 15.55
N ASP A 127 32.66 -2.24 16.32
CA ASP A 127 33.53 -3.41 16.13
C ASP A 127 33.08 -4.29 14.95
N THR A 128 31.82 -4.17 14.52
CA THR A 128 31.23 -4.94 13.42
C THR A 128 30.34 -4.05 12.53
N PRO A 129 30.92 -2.99 11.93
CA PRO A 129 30.15 -1.93 11.27
C PRO A 129 29.42 -2.41 10.01
N HIS A 130 29.85 -3.54 9.43
CA HIS A 130 29.23 -4.14 8.25
C HIS A 130 28.06 -5.08 8.57
N LEU A 131 27.95 -5.57 9.81
CA LEU A 131 26.83 -6.43 10.21
C LEU A 131 25.52 -5.64 10.29
N HIS A 132 25.61 -4.37 10.69
CA HIS A 132 24.50 -3.43 10.75
C HIS A 132 25.00 -2.03 10.39
N PRO A 133 25.03 -1.66 9.10
CA PRO A 133 25.52 -0.37 8.66
C PRO A 133 24.72 0.78 9.29
N LYS A 134 25.42 1.83 9.72
CA LYS A 134 24.82 3.03 10.32
C LYS A 134 23.76 3.70 9.42
N TYR A 135 23.97 3.61 8.12
CA TYR A 135 23.05 4.10 7.08
C TYR A 135 22.68 2.89 6.24
N HIS A 136 21.43 2.46 6.27
CA HIS A 136 21.02 1.29 5.50
C HIS A 136 19.58 1.41 5.00
N ILE A 137 19.29 0.66 3.95
CA ILE A 137 17.93 0.36 3.51
C ILE A 137 17.60 -1.06 3.96
N ASP A 138 16.50 -1.20 4.68
CA ASP A 138 15.79 -2.46 4.86
C ASP A 138 14.82 -2.67 3.70
N LEU A 139 14.91 -3.84 3.07
CA LEU A 139 13.94 -4.29 2.08
C LEU A 139 13.03 -5.34 2.69
N PHE A 140 11.75 -5.29 2.31
CA PHE A 140 10.65 -6.10 2.85
C PHE A 140 10.33 -5.84 4.32
N TYR A 141 9.03 -5.79 4.62
CA TYR A 141 8.54 -5.51 5.97
C TYR A 141 8.80 -6.67 6.95
N SER A 142 8.60 -7.92 6.51
CA SER A 142 8.73 -9.11 7.37
C SER A 142 10.20 -9.48 7.63
N SER A 143 10.49 -9.94 8.84
CA SER A 143 11.86 -10.29 9.27
C SER A 143 12.49 -11.49 8.56
N ASN A 144 11.68 -12.37 7.96
CA ASN A 144 12.18 -13.58 7.30
C ASN A 144 12.81 -13.29 5.93
N PRO A 145 12.13 -12.56 5.02
CA PRO A 145 12.72 -12.21 3.72
C PRO A 145 13.63 -10.98 3.79
N THR A 146 13.61 -10.21 4.88
CA THR A 146 14.33 -8.92 4.92
C THR A 146 15.82 -9.07 4.73
N PHE A 147 16.40 -8.12 4.00
CA PHE A 147 17.84 -7.94 3.90
C PHE A 147 18.17 -6.44 3.86
N LYS A 148 19.45 -6.13 4.05
CA LYS A 148 19.93 -4.76 4.22
C LYS A 148 20.98 -4.39 3.20
N LEU A 149 20.89 -3.18 2.67
CA LEU A 149 21.92 -2.55 1.84
C LEU A 149 22.45 -1.31 2.55
N GLY A 150 23.76 -1.26 2.79
CA GLY A 150 24.40 -0.17 3.54
C GLY A 150 24.98 0.93 2.65
N PHE A 151 24.84 2.18 3.08
CA PHE A 151 25.56 3.32 2.50
C PHE A 151 26.80 3.67 3.34
N LYS A 152 27.86 4.14 2.67
CA LYS A 152 29.07 4.63 3.34
C LYS A 152 28.84 5.95 4.07
N GLN A 153 27.86 6.73 3.61
CA GLN A 153 27.50 8.03 4.18
C GLN A 153 25.99 8.21 4.18
N ARG A 154 25.53 9.18 4.98
CA ARG A 154 24.13 9.57 5.02
C ARG A 154 23.68 10.07 3.64
N GLN A 155 22.57 9.55 3.16
CA GLN A 155 21.90 10.05 1.97
C GLN A 155 20.82 11.07 2.34
N PRO A 156 20.61 12.11 1.52
CA PRO A 156 19.48 13.01 1.64
C PRO A 156 18.19 12.31 1.13
N THR A 157 17.03 12.78 1.56
CA THR A 157 15.73 12.14 1.25
C THR A 157 15.47 12.06 -0.25
N GLU A 158 15.90 13.07 -1.01
CA GLU A 158 15.75 13.14 -2.46
C GLU A 158 16.45 11.96 -3.15
N VAL A 159 17.66 11.60 -2.70
CA VAL A 159 18.37 10.41 -3.20
C VAL A 159 17.64 9.12 -2.84
N ILE A 160 17.01 9.06 -1.66
CA ILE A 160 16.24 7.88 -1.24
C ILE A 160 14.97 7.70 -2.08
N VAL A 161 14.32 8.80 -2.46
CA VAL A 161 13.16 8.79 -3.36
C VAL A 161 13.58 8.35 -4.77
N ASP A 162 14.71 8.87 -5.25
CA ASP A 162 15.23 8.61 -6.60
C ASP A 162 15.56 7.12 -6.84
N ILE A 163 15.95 6.37 -5.81
CA ILE A 163 16.24 4.92 -5.90
C ILE A 163 15.10 4.11 -6.55
N VAL A 164 13.85 4.53 -6.35
CA VAL A 164 12.66 3.84 -6.83
C VAL A 164 11.92 4.61 -7.93
N ASP A 165 12.49 5.72 -8.39
CA ASP A 165 11.97 6.47 -9.52
C ASP A 165 12.43 5.81 -10.83
N ILE A 166 11.49 5.22 -11.56
CA ILE A 166 11.76 4.54 -12.83
C ILE A 166 11.95 5.51 -14.00
N THR A 167 11.81 6.82 -13.76
CA THR A 167 11.96 7.88 -14.76
C THR A 167 13.33 8.57 -14.70
N THR A 168 14.17 8.20 -13.73
CA THR A 168 15.54 8.72 -13.55
C THR A 168 16.59 7.64 -13.76
N ASP A 169 17.87 8.04 -13.79
CA ASP A 169 18.98 7.11 -13.95
C ASP A 169 19.12 6.20 -12.73
N CYS A 170 19.22 4.88 -12.97
CA CYS A 170 19.36 3.92 -11.88
C CYS A 170 20.69 4.07 -11.11
N MET A 171 20.64 3.84 -9.81
CA MET A 171 21.84 3.76 -8.97
C MET A 171 22.54 2.40 -9.11
N TYR A 172 23.88 2.43 -9.18
CA TYR A 172 24.69 1.22 -9.20
C TYR A 172 25.13 0.79 -7.80
N LEU A 173 24.98 -0.50 -7.51
CA LEU A 173 25.61 -1.11 -6.35
C LEU A 173 27.10 -1.33 -6.65
N GLN A 174 27.95 -0.82 -5.77
CA GLN A 174 29.38 -1.10 -5.80
C GLN A 174 29.70 -2.09 -4.69
N ALA A 175 30.14 -3.29 -5.07
CA ALA A 175 30.68 -4.25 -4.11
C ALA A 175 31.90 -3.65 -3.39
N PRO A 176 32.08 -3.89 -2.08
CA PRO A 176 33.22 -3.39 -1.32
C PRO A 176 34.57 -3.90 -1.83
#